data_AF-A0A6I2WZT9-F1
#
_entry.id   AF-A0A6I2WZT9-F1
#
_cell.length_a   1.000
_cell.length_b   1.000
_cell.length_c   1.000
_cell.angle_alpha   90.00
_cell.angle_beta   90.00
_cell.angle_gamma   90.00
#
_symmetry.space_group_name_H-M   'P 1'
#
loop_
_entity.id
_entity.type
_entity.pdbx_description
1 polymer ?
#
loop_
_entity_poly.entity_id
_entity_poly.type
_entity_poly.pdbx_seq_one_letter_code
_entity_poly.pdbx_strand_id
1 'polypeptide(L)'
;MNYLKNAINEASYYYMYAYEHLCGVPSADEILDGVFIGDVVAGNDVKFLQQNHITYVINVSNIIYPRNQAMIINKGIRIKNVSVRDLPEDHDLLFRYIPELIESIRDERKNGKILVNCFAGRQRSAAIVACFLYKYVIISENQILTDFSMKPWIDNIINFIQSKRPVCFTPVANFYDMITRYVKENEDKKLGELEHVKEEKTEQKLI
;
A
#
# COMPACT_ATOMS: atom_id res chain seq x y z
N MET A 1 -16.32 -15.64 -25.90
CA MET A 1 -15.49 -16.43 -24.96
C MET A 1 -14.83 -15.60 -23.85
N ASN A 2 -14.32 -14.38 -24.11
CA ASN A 2 -13.60 -13.59 -23.08
C ASN A 2 -14.50 -13.10 -21.93
N TYR A 3 -15.75 -12.71 -22.22
CA TYR A 3 -16.69 -12.24 -21.21
C TYR A 3 -17.03 -13.30 -20.15
N LEU A 4 -17.30 -14.55 -20.58
CA LEU A 4 -17.62 -15.65 -19.67
C LEU A 4 -16.43 -15.97 -18.75
N LYS A 5 -15.21 -15.97 -19.29
CA LYS A 5 -13.98 -16.18 -18.50
C LYS A 5 -13.79 -15.10 -17.44
N ASN A 6 -14.01 -13.83 -17.79
CA ASN A 6 -13.92 -12.72 -16.85
C ASN A 6 -14.98 -12.81 -15.75
N ALA A 7 -16.23 -13.10 -16.11
CA ALA A 7 -17.31 -13.28 -15.14
C ALA A 7 -17.05 -14.43 -14.15
N ILE A 8 -16.50 -15.55 -14.63
CA ILE A 8 -16.11 -16.68 -13.77
C ILE A 8 -14.98 -16.26 -12.82
N ASN A 9 -13.96 -15.56 -13.32
CA ASN A 9 -12.85 -15.09 -12.48
C ASN A 9 -13.32 -14.13 -11.39
N GLU A 10 -14.19 -13.17 -11.73
CA GLU A 10 -14.78 -12.25 -10.75
C GLU A 10 -15.61 -13.00 -9.71
N ALA A 11 -16.51 -13.90 -10.13
CA ALA A 11 -17.31 -14.69 -9.21
C ALA A 11 -16.44 -15.55 -8.27
N SER A 12 -15.37 -16.13 -8.81
CA SER A 12 -14.42 -16.95 -8.04
C SER A 12 -13.68 -16.09 -7.00
N TYR A 13 -13.30 -14.86 -7.36
CA TYR A 13 -12.69 -13.91 -6.45
C TYR A 13 -13.62 -13.53 -5.30
N TYR A 14 -14.88 -13.18 -5.57
CA TYR A 14 -15.85 -12.86 -4.53
C TYR A 14 -16.19 -14.06 -3.65
N TYR A 15 -16.29 -15.26 -4.24
CA TYR A 15 -16.49 -16.49 -3.50
C TYR A 15 -15.32 -16.77 -2.55
N MET A 16 -14.08 -16.67 -3.03
CA MET A 16 -12.87 -16.83 -2.20
C MET A 16 -12.86 -15.81 -1.06
N TYR A 17 -13.10 -14.53 -1.36
CA TYR A 17 -13.18 -13.47 -0.37
C TYR A 17 -14.24 -13.74 0.73
N ALA A 18 -15.44 -14.14 0.33
CA ALA A 18 -16.49 -14.49 1.28
C ALA A 18 -16.13 -15.74 2.11
N TYR A 19 -15.55 -16.76 1.48
CA TYR A 19 -15.11 -17.98 2.13
C TYR A 19 -14.05 -17.71 3.20
N GLU A 20 -13.11 -16.82 2.94
CA GLU A 20 -12.07 -16.43 3.90
C GLU A 20 -12.66 -15.78 5.16
N HIS A 21 -13.64 -14.90 5.00
CA HIS A 21 -14.38 -14.35 6.14
C HIS A 21 -15.13 -15.42 6.93
N LEU A 22 -15.76 -16.38 6.24
CA LEU A 22 -16.43 -17.51 6.90
C LEU A 22 -15.43 -18.38 7.68
N CYS A 23 -14.21 -18.53 7.19
CA CYS A 23 -13.11 -19.22 7.88
C CYS A 23 -12.43 -18.37 8.98
N GLY A 24 -12.92 -17.16 9.24
CA GLY A 24 -12.38 -16.29 10.29
C GLY A 24 -11.06 -15.60 9.94
N VAL A 25 -10.73 -15.47 8.65
CA VAL A 25 -9.61 -14.63 8.22
C VAL A 25 -9.87 -13.18 8.67
N PRO A 26 -8.94 -12.52 9.38
CA PRO A 26 -9.13 -11.15 9.85
C PRO A 26 -9.36 -10.15 8.71
N SER A 27 -10.25 -9.19 8.95
CA SER A 27 -10.53 -8.11 8.00
C SER A 27 -9.37 -7.13 7.84
N ALA A 28 -8.45 -7.06 8.80
CA ALA A 28 -7.23 -6.28 8.74
C ALA A 28 -6.14 -6.85 9.64
N ASP A 29 -4.88 -6.57 9.30
CA ASP A 29 -3.69 -6.92 10.08
C ASP A 29 -2.72 -5.74 10.17
N GLU A 30 -2.03 -5.61 11.30
CA GLU A 30 -0.95 -4.65 11.49
C GLU A 30 0.32 -5.17 10.81
N ILE A 31 0.81 -4.43 9.81
CA ILE A 31 1.97 -4.82 9.00
C ILE A 31 3.26 -4.33 9.64
N LEU A 32 3.23 -3.08 10.07
CA LEU A 32 4.27 -2.38 10.81
C LEU A 32 3.58 -1.61 11.93
N ASP A 33 4.30 -1.28 13.01
CA ASP A 33 3.76 -0.46 14.11
C ASP A 33 3.04 0.79 13.57
N GLY A 34 1.73 0.88 13.88
CA GLY A 34 0.87 1.98 13.47
C GLY A 34 0.34 1.92 12.03
N VAL A 35 0.62 0.88 11.25
CA VAL A 35 0.22 0.77 9.83
C VAL A 35 -0.49 -0.56 9.55
N PHE A 36 -1.78 -0.47 9.25
CA PHE A 36 -2.65 -1.61 8.96
C PHE A 36 -2.96 -1.70 7.47
N ILE A 37 -3.05 -2.94 6.95
CA ILE A 37 -3.75 -3.25 5.71
C ILE A 37 -5.07 -3.91 6.07
N GLY A 38 -6.16 -3.46 5.46
CA GLY A 38 -7.46 -4.09 5.62
C GLY A 38 -8.34 -4.11 4.38
N ASP A 39 -9.47 -4.76 4.54
CA ASP A 39 -10.54 -4.85 3.56
C ASP A 39 -11.65 -3.83 3.82
N VAL A 40 -12.73 -3.97 3.07
CA VAL A 40 -13.89 -3.10 3.16
C VAL A 40 -14.65 -3.25 4.48
N VAL A 41 -14.59 -4.41 5.14
CA VAL A 41 -15.20 -4.63 6.45
C VAL A 41 -14.45 -3.80 7.49
N ALA A 42 -13.12 -3.92 7.55
CA ALA A 42 -12.29 -3.14 8.48
C ALA A 42 -12.43 -1.63 8.25
N GLY A 43 -12.45 -1.18 6.99
CA GLY A 43 -12.59 0.24 6.64
C GLY A 43 -13.93 0.87 7.02
N ASN A 44 -14.95 0.06 7.34
CA ASN A 44 -16.30 0.53 7.66
C ASN A 44 -16.77 0.13 9.07
N ASP A 45 -15.92 -0.52 9.86
CA ASP A 45 -16.20 -0.94 11.24
C ASP A 45 -15.67 0.09 12.25
N VAL A 46 -16.57 0.96 12.72
CA VAL A 46 -16.26 1.98 13.74
C VAL A 46 -15.66 1.37 14.99
N LYS A 47 -16.16 0.20 15.43
CA LYS A 47 -15.70 -0.43 16.67
C LYS A 47 -14.28 -0.95 16.50
N PHE A 48 -14.00 -1.64 15.39
CA PHE A 48 -12.65 -2.08 15.03
C PHE A 48 -11.67 -0.91 15.01
N LEU A 49 -12.03 0.19 14.32
CA LEU A 49 -11.15 1.36 14.19
C LEU A 49 -10.83 1.99 15.57
N GLN A 50 -11.83 2.14 16.43
CA GLN A 50 -11.63 2.67 17.79
C GLN A 50 -10.79 1.72 18.66
N GLN A 51 -11.07 0.42 18.63
CA GLN A 51 -10.34 -0.58 19.42
C GLN A 51 -8.86 -0.66 19.03
N ASN A 52 -8.55 -0.44 17.75
CA ASN A 52 -7.18 -0.42 17.25
C ASN A 52 -6.55 0.98 17.26
N HIS A 53 -7.22 1.98 17.85
CA HIS A 53 -6.73 3.36 17.94
C HIS A 53 -6.37 3.95 16.56
N ILE A 54 -7.13 3.58 15.53
CA ILE A 54 -6.97 4.10 14.17
C ILE A 54 -7.57 5.50 14.11
N THR A 55 -6.75 6.48 13.74
CA THR A 55 -7.13 7.90 13.64
C THR A 55 -7.28 8.37 12.19
N TYR A 56 -6.77 7.58 11.23
CA TYR A 56 -6.83 7.88 9.81
C TYR A 56 -7.06 6.65 8.95
N VAL A 57 -8.01 6.73 8.01
CA VAL A 57 -8.34 5.68 7.05
C VAL A 57 -8.06 6.18 5.63
N ILE A 58 -7.28 5.43 4.87
CA ILE A 58 -7.09 5.62 3.44
C ILE A 58 -7.85 4.50 2.72
N ASN A 59 -9.02 4.83 2.17
CA ASN A 59 -9.82 3.90 1.37
C ASN A 59 -9.46 4.03 -0.11
N VAL A 60 -8.82 2.99 -0.65
CA VAL A 60 -8.29 2.94 -2.01
C VAL A 60 -9.18 2.05 -2.89
N SER A 61 -10.49 2.20 -2.74
CA SER A 61 -11.48 1.47 -3.52
C SER A 61 -12.50 2.43 -4.11
N ASN A 62 -13.23 1.96 -5.11
CA ASN A 62 -14.39 2.64 -5.67
C ASN A 62 -15.68 2.37 -4.87
N ILE A 63 -15.56 1.84 -3.65
CA ILE A 63 -16.69 1.49 -2.79
C ILE A 63 -16.68 2.41 -1.58
N ILE A 64 -17.80 3.09 -1.37
CA ILE A 64 -18.03 4.02 -0.26
C ILE A 64 -19.35 3.62 0.41
N TYR A 65 -19.34 3.52 1.73
CA TYR A 65 -20.55 3.37 2.56
C TYR A 65 -20.78 4.68 3.32
N PRO A 66 -21.59 5.62 2.77
CA PRO A 66 -21.67 6.98 3.31
C PRO A 66 -22.11 7.03 4.78
N ARG A 67 -23.03 6.14 5.18
CA ARG A 67 -23.50 6.06 6.57
C ARG A 67 -22.39 5.65 7.53
N ASN A 68 -21.61 4.63 7.18
CA ASN A 68 -20.48 4.18 7.99
C ASN A 68 -19.41 5.27 8.06
N GLN A 69 -19.05 5.88 6.93
CA GLN A 69 -18.07 6.95 6.90
C GLN A 69 -18.49 8.16 7.74
N ALA A 70 -19.77 8.56 7.69
CA ALA A 70 -20.29 9.62 8.55
C ALA A 70 -20.15 9.27 10.04
N MET A 71 -20.42 8.01 10.42
CA MET A 71 -20.22 7.55 11.80
C MET A 71 -18.75 7.57 12.22
N ILE A 72 -17.84 7.14 11.34
CA ILE A 72 -16.39 7.15 11.57
C ILE A 72 -15.89 8.58 11.76
N ILE A 73 -16.29 9.51 10.88
CA ILE A 73 -15.93 10.93 10.96
C ILE A 73 -16.48 11.57 12.25
N ASN A 74 -17.71 11.23 12.64
CA ASN A 74 -18.30 11.69 13.91
C ASN A 74 -17.55 11.17 15.15
N LYS A 75 -16.73 10.12 15.02
CA LYS A 75 -15.80 9.66 16.07
C LYS A 75 -14.43 10.32 16.03
N GLY A 76 -14.23 11.33 15.18
CA GLY A 76 -12.97 12.04 15.02
C GLY A 76 -11.94 11.32 14.16
N ILE A 77 -12.32 10.25 13.47
CA ILE A 77 -11.43 9.49 12.59
C ILE A 77 -11.52 10.10 11.19
N ARG A 78 -10.38 10.52 10.63
CA ARG A 78 -10.35 11.10 9.28
C ARG A 78 -10.33 10.01 8.22
N ILE A 79 -10.94 10.30 7.07
CA ILE A 79 -10.99 9.39 5.93
C ILE A 79 -10.54 10.11 4.66
N LYS A 80 -9.63 9.47 3.92
CA LYS A 80 -9.29 9.83 2.55
C LYS A 80 -9.76 8.74 1.61
N ASN A 81 -10.65 9.10 0.68
CA ASN A 81 -11.12 8.19 -0.36
C ASN A 81 -10.34 8.43 -1.66
N VAL A 82 -9.80 7.36 -2.24
CA VAL A 82 -9.12 7.34 -3.54
C VAL A 82 -9.81 6.27 -4.39
N SER A 83 -10.63 6.72 -5.34
CA SER A 83 -11.43 5.82 -6.17
C SER A 83 -10.59 5.17 -7.26
N VAL A 84 -10.07 3.98 -6.99
CA VAL A 84 -9.24 3.16 -7.90
C VAL A 84 -9.79 1.73 -7.93
N ARG A 85 -9.99 1.16 -9.12
CA ARG A 85 -10.38 -0.25 -9.29
C ARG A 85 -9.14 -1.14 -9.33
N ASP A 86 -9.35 -2.43 -9.06
CA ASP A 86 -8.31 -3.46 -9.14
C ASP A 86 -8.22 -3.98 -10.58
N LEU A 87 -7.92 -3.07 -11.51
CA LEU A 87 -7.89 -3.34 -12.94
C LEU A 87 -6.63 -2.75 -13.56
N PRO A 88 -6.02 -3.40 -14.56
CA PRO A 88 -4.81 -2.92 -15.22
C PRO A 88 -4.89 -1.46 -15.69
N GLU A 89 -6.05 -1.02 -16.18
CA GLU A 89 -6.24 0.33 -16.70
C GLU A 89 -6.19 1.43 -15.61
N ASP A 90 -6.41 1.04 -14.35
CA ASP A 90 -6.39 1.96 -13.21
C ASP A 90 -5.01 1.97 -12.50
N HIS A 91 -4.03 1.16 -12.94
CA HIS A 91 -2.70 1.11 -12.32
C HIS A 91 -1.96 2.45 -12.39
N ASP A 92 -1.99 3.13 -13.54
CA ASP A 92 -1.39 4.47 -13.70
C ASP A 92 -2.11 5.55 -12.89
N LEU A 93 -3.41 5.37 -12.63
CA LEU A 93 -4.15 6.26 -11.74
C LEU A 93 -3.65 6.08 -10.31
N LEU A 94 -3.55 4.84 -9.82
CA LEU A 94 -3.01 4.57 -8.48
C LEU A 94 -1.58 5.07 -8.33
N PHE A 95 -0.74 4.83 -9.34
CA PHE A 95 0.67 5.24 -9.35
C PHE A 95 0.83 6.74 -9.07
N ARG A 96 -0.01 7.58 -9.69
CA ARG A 96 0.00 9.03 -9.48
C ARG A 96 -0.34 9.46 -8.05
N TYR A 97 -1.13 8.66 -7.32
CA TYR A 97 -1.45 8.92 -5.92
C TYR A 97 -0.36 8.45 -4.94
N ILE A 98 0.51 7.50 -5.33
CA ILE A 98 1.49 6.90 -4.42
C ILE A 98 2.30 7.94 -3.64
N PRO A 99 2.93 8.96 -4.27
CA PRO A 99 3.76 9.92 -3.53
C PRO A 99 3.01 10.64 -2.42
N GLU A 100 1.76 11.01 -2.65
CA GLU A 100 0.92 11.70 -1.67
C GLU A 100 0.47 10.76 -0.54
N LEU A 101 0.08 9.52 -0.90
CA LEU A 101 -0.43 8.55 0.06
C LEU A 101 0.65 8.05 1.02
N ILE A 102 1.87 7.81 0.54
CA ILE A 102 2.96 7.36 1.40
C ILE A 102 3.44 8.46 2.37
N GLU A 103 3.43 9.73 1.97
CA GLU A 103 3.72 10.85 2.89
C GLU A 103 2.61 10.95 3.94
N SER A 104 1.35 10.80 3.53
CA SER A 104 0.22 10.74 4.46
C SER A 104 0.40 9.60 5.47
N ILE A 105 0.83 8.40 5.02
CA ILE A 105 1.11 7.28 5.93
C ILE A 105 2.23 7.63 6.91
N ARG A 106 3.33 8.21 6.41
CA ARG A 106 4.50 8.60 7.22
C ARG A 106 4.16 9.65 8.27
N ASP A 107 3.36 10.65 7.93
CA ASP A 107 3.06 11.76 8.83
C ASP A 107 1.96 11.41 9.83
N GLU A 108 0.92 10.72 9.38
CA GLU A 108 -0.22 10.41 10.25
C GLU A 108 0.11 9.33 11.29
N ARG A 109 1.07 8.44 10.98
CA ARG A 109 1.49 7.38 11.92
C ARG A 109 2.27 7.92 13.12
N LYS A 110 2.69 9.18 13.09
CA LYS A 110 3.38 9.84 14.22
C LYS A 110 2.43 10.13 15.38
N ASN A 111 1.14 10.30 15.09
CA ASN A 111 0.14 10.78 16.05
C ASN A 111 -1.01 9.78 16.26
N GLY A 112 -0.95 8.61 15.66
CA GLY A 112 -1.97 7.56 15.79
C GLY A 112 -1.71 6.41 14.83
N LYS A 113 -2.68 5.49 14.72
CA LYS A 113 -2.60 4.36 13.78
C LYS A 113 -3.38 4.64 12.50
N ILE A 114 -2.94 4.05 11.40
CA ILE A 114 -3.52 4.23 10.08
C ILE A 114 -4.02 2.90 9.56
N LEU A 115 -5.19 2.93 8.92
CA LEU A 115 -5.67 1.83 8.08
C LEU A 115 -5.60 2.22 6.61
N VAL A 116 -4.90 1.43 5.81
CA VAL A 116 -5.00 1.48 4.35
C VAL A 116 -5.87 0.32 3.90
N ASN A 117 -7.07 0.60 3.39
CA ASN A 117 -7.98 -0.44 2.95
C ASN A 117 -8.30 -0.35 1.46
N CYS A 118 -8.70 -1.48 0.88
CA CYS A 118 -9.37 -1.50 -0.42
C CYS A 118 -10.63 -2.38 -0.32
N PHE A 119 -11.01 -3.09 -1.37
CA PHE A 119 -12.15 -4.03 -1.28
C PHE A 119 -11.81 -5.24 -0.42
N ALA A 120 -10.84 -6.07 -0.82
CA ALA A 120 -10.48 -7.31 -0.10
C ALA A 120 -9.21 -7.17 0.77
N GLY A 121 -8.54 -6.01 0.75
CA GLY A 121 -7.29 -5.82 1.47
C GLY A 121 -6.13 -6.66 0.94
N ARG A 122 -6.10 -6.90 -0.39
CA ARG A 122 -5.13 -7.80 -1.04
C ARG A 122 -4.13 -7.12 -1.97
N GLN A 123 -4.63 -6.20 -2.80
CA GLN A 123 -3.89 -5.69 -3.97
C GLN A 123 -3.59 -4.19 -3.82
N ARG A 124 -4.56 -3.30 -4.07
CA ARG A 124 -4.40 -1.83 -4.02
C ARG A 124 -3.79 -1.30 -2.71
N SER A 125 -4.38 -1.66 -1.56
CA SER A 125 -3.87 -1.24 -0.25
C SER A 125 -2.49 -1.81 0.05
N ALA A 126 -2.27 -3.08 -0.28
CA ALA A 126 -0.97 -3.72 -0.11
C ALA A 126 0.13 -3.10 -0.98
N ALA A 127 -0.20 -2.68 -2.21
CA ALA A 127 0.74 -2.03 -3.11
C ALA A 127 1.18 -0.65 -2.61
N ILE A 128 0.26 0.14 -2.03
CA ILE A 128 0.62 1.42 -1.39
C ILE A 128 1.53 1.18 -0.19
N VAL A 129 1.20 0.22 0.67
CA VAL A 129 2.02 -0.10 1.85
C VAL A 129 3.38 -0.66 1.42
N ALA A 130 3.47 -1.43 0.34
CA ALA A 130 4.74 -1.89 -0.21
C ALA A 130 5.64 -0.72 -0.64
N CYS A 131 5.08 0.27 -1.36
CA CYS A 131 5.81 1.47 -1.75
C CYS A 131 6.25 2.32 -0.53
N PHE A 132 5.40 2.39 0.50
CA PHE A 132 5.72 3.03 1.77
C PHE A 132 6.90 2.34 2.48
N LEU A 133 6.87 1.01 2.60
CA LEU A 133 7.96 0.23 3.22
C LEU A 133 9.27 0.40 2.46
N TYR A 134 9.22 0.41 1.13
CA TYR A 134 10.39 0.73 0.32
C TYR A 134 10.98 2.10 0.68
N LYS A 135 10.15 3.16 0.67
CA LYS A 135 10.62 4.54 0.89
C LYS A 135 11.08 4.85 2.32
N TYR A 136 10.42 4.34 3.35
CA TYR A 136 10.65 4.76 4.74
C TYR A 136 11.09 3.66 5.70
N VAL A 137 11.32 2.45 5.22
CA VAL A 137 11.95 1.40 6.01
C VAL A 137 13.24 1.00 5.33
N ILE A 138 13.16 0.50 4.09
CA ILE A 138 14.34 0.02 3.36
C ILE A 138 15.31 1.16 3.03
N ILE A 139 14.80 2.25 2.46
CA ILE A 139 15.63 3.39 2.04
C ILE A 139 16.22 4.13 3.25
N SER A 140 15.47 4.30 4.34
CA SER A 140 15.92 5.10 5.49
C SER A 140 16.85 4.33 6.42
N GLU A 141 16.66 3.01 6.58
CA GLU A 141 17.51 2.18 7.45
C GLU A 141 18.84 1.82 6.77
N ASN A 142 18.97 2.02 5.45
CA ASN A 142 20.18 1.73 4.69
C ASN A 142 20.74 2.97 3.98
N GLN A 143 21.38 3.86 4.74
CA GLN A 143 22.23 4.92 4.16
C GLN A 143 23.39 4.38 3.30
N ILE A 144 23.66 3.07 3.27
CA ILE A 144 24.72 2.49 2.43
C ILE A 144 24.29 1.09 1.99
N LEU A 145 23.69 0.97 0.81
CA LEU A 145 23.70 -0.29 0.08
C LEU A 145 24.16 -0.01 -1.35
N THR A 146 25.49 0.10 -1.48
CA THR A 146 26.25 0.40 -2.70
C THR A 146 26.35 -0.79 -3.65
N ASP A 147 25.28 -1.54 -3.85
CA ASP A 147 25.21 -2.50 -4.96
C ASP A 147 23.76 -2.63 -5.46
N PHE A 148 23.40 -1.80 -6.43
CA PHE A 148 22.08 -1.76 -7.08
C PHE A 148 21.81 -3.00 -7.94
N SER A 149 22.83 -3.83 -8.22
CA SER A 149 22.73 -4.90 -9.22
C SER A 149 22.03 -6.17 -8.74
N MET A 150 21.81 -6.35 -7.43
CA MET A 150 21.35 -7.63 -6.84
C MET A 150 20.37 -7.49 -5.67
N LYS A 151 19.27 -6.73 -5.81
CA LYS A 151 18.33 -6.52 -4.69
C LYS A 151 16.92 -7.03 -4.98
N PRO A 152 16.47 -8.14 -4.34
CA PRO A 152 15.10 -8.64 -4.44
C PRO A 152 14.16 -7.84 -3.52
N TRP A 153 14.21 -6.50 -3.58
CA TRP A 153 13.44 -5.64 -2.67
C TRP A 153 11.95 -5.91 -2.74
N ILE A 154 11.45 -6.04 -3.97
CA ILE A 154 10.04 -6.20 -4.25
C ILE A 154 9.56 -7.52 -3.61
N ASP A 155 10.26 -8.61 -3.89
CA ASP A 155 9.94 -9.92 -3.31
C ASP A 155 10.07 -9.92 -1.79
N ASN A 156 11.10 -9.29 -1.23
CA ASN A 156 11.27 -9.18 0.22
C ASN A 156 10.14 -8.39 0.88
N ILE A 157 9.70 -7.29 0.28
CA ILE A 157 8.59 -6.48 0.77
C ILE A 157 7.28 -7.27 0.69
N ILE A 158 7.03 -7.92 -0.46
CA ILE A 158 5.83 -8.75 -0.67
C ILE A 158 5.80 -9.89 0.35
N ASN A 159 6.90 -10.62 0.50
CA ASN A 159 7.03 -11.72 1.47
C ASN A 159 6.85 -11.23 2.90
N PHE A 160 7.40 -10.05 3.25
CA PHE A 160 7.20 -9.45 4.56
C PHE A 160 5.72 -9.12 4.81
N ILE A 161 5.05 -8.46 3.87
CA ILE A 161 3.61 -8.17 3.98
C ILE A 161 2.81 -9.47 4.11
N GLN A 162 3.11 -10.48 3.29
CA GLN A 162 2.44 -11.79 3.34
C GLN A 162 2.69 -12.55 4.65
N SER A 163 3.85 -12.37 5.28
CA SER A 163 4.13 -12.96 6.60
C SER A 163 3.24 -12.39 7.71
N LYS A 164 2.69 -11.19 7.51
CA LYS A 164 1.76 -10.52 8.43
C LYS A 164 0.30 -10.71 8.01
N ARG A 165 0.03 -10.63 6.71
CA ARG A 165 -1.29 -10.77 6.08
C ARG A 165 -1.20 -11.69 4.86
N PRO A 166 -1.34 -13.02 5.03
CA PRO A 166 -1.09 -14.03 3.99
C PRO A 166 -1.91 -13.87 2.71
N VAL A 167 -3.05 -13.19 2.80
CA VAL A 167 -3.95 -12.93 1.68
C VAL A 167 -3.43 -11.88 0.69
N CYS A 168 -2.47 -11.05 1.07
CA CYS A 168 -1.94 -10.01 0.20
C CYS A 168 -1.24 -10.58 -1.05
N PHE A 169 -1.42 -9.90 -2.17
CA PHE A 169 -0.84 -10.27 -3.47
C PHE A 169 -1.22 -11.67 -3.98
N THR A 170 -2.33 -12.23 -3.50
CA THR A 170 -2.89 -13.50 -3.97
C THR A 170 -4.07 -13.28 -4.94
N PRO A 171 -4.29 -14.20 -5.90
CA PRO A 171 -3.42 -15.33 -6.26
C PRO A 171 -2.15 -14.90 -7.01
N VAL A 172 -2.15 -13.69 -7.58
CA VAL A 172 -1.00 -13.05 -8.23
C VAL A 172 -0.96 -11.59 -7.82
N ALA A 173 0.23 -10.99 -7.77
CA ALA A 173 0.43 -9.57 -7.49
C ALA A 173 0.03 -8.71 -8.69
N ASN A 174 -1.22 -8.20 -8.71
CA ASN A 174 -1.73 -7.38 -9.82
C ASN A 174 -0.89 -6.11 -10.03
N PHE A 175 -0.42 -5.51 -8.94
CA PHE A 175 0.34 -4.26 -8.95
C PHE A 175 1.87 -4.46 -8.94
N TYR A 176 2.37 -5.66 -9.24
CA TYR A 176 3.81 -5.95 -9.21
C TYR A 176 4.61 -4.99 -10.09
N ASP A 177 4.18 -4.78 -11.34
CA ASP A 177 4.85 -3.88 -12.28
C ASP A 177 4.82 -2.43 -11.80
N MET A 178 3.70 -2.01 -11.17
CA MET A 178 3.56 -0.66 -10.61
C MET A 178 4.55 -0.46 -9.44
N ILE A 179 4.66 -1.43 -8.53
CA ILE A 179 5.64 -1.39 -7.42
C ILE A 179 7.07 -1.39 -7.99
N THR A 180 7.34 -2.23 -8.98
CA THR A 180 8.65 -2.30 -9.68
C THR A 180 9.02 -0.95 -10.27
N ARG A 181 8.09 -0.32 -10.99
CA ARG A 181 8.27 1.01 -11.56
C ARG A 181 8.57 2.03 -10.47
N TYR A 182 7.81 2.01 -9.37
CA TYR A 182 8.03 2.94 -8.26
C TYR A 182 9.42 2.79 -7.64
N VAL A 183 9.86 1.56 -7.40
CA VAL A 183 11.21 1.26 -6.89
C VAL A 183 12.27 1.82 -7.82
N LYS A 184 12.22 1.47 -9.11
CA LYS A 184 13.18 1.93 -10.14
C LYS A 184 13.27 3.45 -10.23
N GLU A 185 12.13 4.14 -10.34
CA GLU A 185 12.11 5.61 -10.44
C GLU A 185 12.71 6.31 -9.21
N ASN A 186 12.70 5.68 -8.03
CA ASN A 186 13.33 6.22 -6.82
C ASN A 186 14.81 5.81 -6.68
N GLU A 187 15.21 4.67 -7.25
CA GLU A 187 16.62 4.28 -7.37
C GLU A 187 17.37 5.24 -8.30
N ASP A 188 16.81 5.51 -9.47
CA ASP A 188 17.39 6.39 -10.48
C ASP A 188 17.57 7.83 -9.95
N LYS A 189 16.57 8.36 -9.23
CA LYS A 189 16.64 9.69 -8.59
C LYS A 189 17.80 9.78 -7.59
N LYS A 190 17.95 8.76 -6.74
CA LYS A 190 19.05 8.72 -5.77
C LYS A 190 20.42 8.62 -6.44
N LEU A 191 20.52 7.87 -7.53
CA LEU A 191 21.77 7.76 -8.27
C LEU A 191 22.17 9.11 -8.87
N GLY A 192 21.22 9.83 -9.49
CA GLY A 192 21.44 11.18 -10.00
C GLY A 192 21.84 12.18 -8.91
N GLU A 193 21.20 12.15 -7.74
CA GLU A 193 21.59 12.98 -6.59
C GLU A 193 23.03 12.71 -6.11
N LEU A 194 23.43 11.44 -6.06
CA LEU A 194 24.78 11.04 -5.65
C LEU A 194 25.85 11.43 -6.68
N GLU A 195 25.52 11.40 -7.97
CA GLU A 195 26.40 11.85 -9.05
C GLU A 195 26.62 13.36 -8.99
N HIS A 196 25.55 14.16 -8.84
CA HIS A 196 25.65 15.61 -8.69
C HIS A 196 26.51 16.03 -7.48
N VAL A 197 26.34 15.38 -6.32
CA VAL A 197 27.15 15.67 -5.12
C VAL A 197 28.64 15.33 -5.33
N LYS A 198 28.97 14.35 -6.18
CA LYS A 198 30.38 14.03 -6.52
C LYS A 198 30.98 15.05 -7.48
N GLU A 199 30.22 15.54 -8.45
CA GLU A 199 30.65 16.58 -9.40
C GLU A 199 30.96 17.89 -8.67
N GLU A 200 30.04 18.38 -7.82
CA GLU A 200 30.24 19.61 -7.02
C GLU A 200 31.49 19.54 -6.13
N LYS A 201 31.75 18.39 -5.50
CA LYS A 201 32.95 18.18 -4.67
C LYS A 201 34.25 18.09 -5.47
N THR A 202 34.16 17.73 -6.75
CA THR A 202 35.33 17.64 -7.65
C THR A 202 35.67 19.04 -8.16
N GLU A 203 34.68 19.85 -8.53
CA GLU A 203 34.87 21.25 -8.95
C GLU A 203 35.42 22.13 -7.80
N GLN A 204 34.95 21.95 -6.57
CA GLN A 204 35.45 22.69 -5.40
C GLN A 204 36.90 22.33 -5.00
N LYS A 205 37.46 21.24 -5.50
CA LYS A 205 38.87 20.85 -5.27
C LYS A 205 39.83 21.39 -6.34
N LEU A 206 39.31 21.94 -7.43
CA LEU A 206 40.07 22.47 -8.57
C LEU A 206 40.24 24.00 -8.52
N ILE A 207 39.69 24.66 -7.49
CA ILE A 207 39.81 26.09 -7.18
C ILE A 207 40.70 26.25 -5.94
#